data_AF-A0A2A5SYM5-F1
#
_entry.id   AF-A0A2A5SYM5-F1
#
_cell.length_a   1.000
_cell.length_b   1.000
_cell.length_c   1.000
_cell.angle_alpha   90.00
_cell.angle_beta   90.00
_cell.angle_gamma   90.00
#
_symmetry.space_group_name_H-M   'P 1'
#
loop_
_entity.id
_entity.type
_entity.pdbx_description
1 polymer ?
#
loop_
_entity_poly.entity_id
_entity_poly.type
_entity_poly.pdbx_seq_one_letter_code
_entity_poly.pdbx_strand_id
1 'polypeptide(L)' 'MLASVNFDNKNDAMSCEWWFKHKLVRQQKLKLIKNNLIKEKFLEYLLAKQK' A
#
# COMPACT_ATOMS: atom_id res chain seq x y z
N MET A 1 -2.71 16.86 -0.42
CA MET A 1 -2.29 15.48 -0.77
C MET A 1 -1.65 14.87 0.47
N LEU A 2 -2.21 13.82 1.09
CA LEU A 2 -1.68 13.28 2.36
C LEU A 2 -0.55 12.26 2.17
N ALA A 3 -0.50 11.57 1.03
CA ALA A 3 0.62 10.75 0.58
C ALA A 3 0.52 10.57 -0.94
N SER A 4 1.66 10.41 -1.62
CA SER A 4 1.74 10.01 -3.03
C SER A 4 2.68 8.83 -3.15
N VAL A 5 2.31 7.82 -3.94
CA VAL A 5 3.09 6.60 -4.12
C VAL A 5 3.17 6.29 -5.61
N ASN A 6 4.38 6.18 -6.13
CA ASN A 6 4.63 5.96 -7.55
C ASN A 6 4.77 4.47 -7.87
N PHE A 7 4.06 4.04 -8.90
CA PHE A 7 4.12 2.69 -9.47
C PHE A 7 4.37 2.78 -10.97
N ASP A 8 5.15 1.84 -11.49
CA ASP A 8 5.54 1.80 -12.91
C ASP A 8 4.42 1.26 -13.80
N ASN A 9 3.46 0.54 -13.23
CA ASN A 9 2.32 -0.01 -13.95
C ASN A 9 0.98 0.35 -13.26
N LYS A 10 -0.08 0.41 -14.07
CA LYS A 10 -1.43 0.75 -13.60
C LYS A 10 -2.02 -0.32 -12.69
N ASN A 11 -1.71 -1.59 -12.95
CA ASN A 11 -2.30 -2.72 -12.23
C ASN A 11 -1.86 -2.78 -10.76
N ASP A 12 -0.58 -2.53 -10.49
CA ASP A 12 -0.01 -2.47 -9.14
C ASP A 12 -0.49 -1.23 -8.41
N ALA A 13 -0.62 -0.09 -9.10
CA ALA A 13 -1.20 1.11 -8.53
C ALA A 13 -2.64 0.86 -8.03
N MET A 14 -3.49 0.25 -8.87
CA MET A 14 -4.86 -0.09 -8.51
C MET A 14 -4.92 -1.16 -7.40
N SER A 15 -4.05 -2.16 -7.46
CA SER A 15 -3.99 -3.22 -6.45
C SER A 15 -3.51 -2.69 -5.10
N CYS A 16 -2.53 -1.78 -5.09
CA CYS A 16 -2.08 -1.07 -3.90
C CYS A 16 -3.19 -0.19 -3.32
N GLU A 17 -3.93 0.52 -4.17
CA GLU A 17 -5.07 1.33 -3.73
C GLU A 17 -6.15 0.46 -3.08
N TRP A 18 -6.51 -0.66 -3.70
CA TRP A 18 -7.50 -1.58 -3.16
C TRP A 18 -7.05 -2.19 -1.83
N TRP A 19 -5.80 -2.68 -1.76
CA TRP A 19 -5.21 -3.20 -0.53
C TRP A 19 -5.22 -2.14 0.58
N PHE A 20 -4.77 -0.93 0.26
CA PHE A 20 -4.74 0.17 1.22
C PHE A 20 -6.16 0.50 1.71
N LYS A 21 -7.17 0.53 0.83
CA LYS A 21 -8.57 0.80 1.19
C LYS A 21 -9.17 -0.29 2.07
N HIS A 22 -9.02 -1.56 1.69
CA HIS A 22 -9.81 -2.67 2.21
C HIS A 22 -9.09 -3.59 3.21
N LYS A 23 -7.75 -3.60 3.23
CA LYS A 23 -6.97 -4.48 4.13
C LYS A 23 -6.38 -3.77 5.34
N LEU A 24 -6.38 -2.44 5.35
CA LEU A 24 -5.81 -1.66 6.44
C LEU A 24 -6.86 -0.90 7.23
N VAL A 25 -6.71 -0.91 8.55
CA VAL A 25 -7.49 -0.05 9.46
C VAL A 25 -6.90 1.35 9.54
N ARG A 26 -7.67 2.32 10.05
CA ARG A 26 -7.26 3.74 10.12
C ARG A 26 -5.90 3.95 10.76
N GLN A 27 -5.61 3.27 11.88
CA GLN A 27 -4.32 3.39 12.57
C GLN A 27 -3.15 2.92 11.71
N GLN A 28 -3.31 1.81 10.99
CA GLN A 28 -2.28 1.29 10.07
C GLN A 28 -2.08 2.26 8.89
N LYS A 29 -3.16 2.76 8.29
CA LYS A 29 -3.10 3.77 7.22
C LYS A 29 -2.30 5.00 7.63
N LEU A 30 -2.60 5.56 8.80
CA LEU A 30 -1.89 6.73 9.32
C LEU A 30 -0.41 6.43 9.60
N LYS A 31 -0.10 5.25 10.15
CA LYS A 31 1.29 4.83 10.38
C LYS A 31 2.07 4.70 9.07
N LEU A 32 1.46 4.13 8.03
CA LEU A 32 2.12 3.99 6.72
C LEU A 32 2.31 5.34 6.02
N ILE A 33 1.32 6.24 6.09
CA ILE A 33 1.42 7.60 5.55
C ILE A 33 2.53 8.37 6.25
N LYS A 34 2.53 8.39 7.60
CA LYS A 34 3.52 9.13 8.41
C LYS A 34 4.96 8.69 8.10
N ASN A 35 5.17 7.40 7.84
CA ASN A 35 6.50 6.84 7.62
C ASN A 35 6.83 6.65 6.13
N ASN A 36 5.93 7.02 5.21
CA ASN A 36 6.07 6.79 3.76
C ASN A 36 6.36 5.32 3.37
N LEU A 37 5.76 4.36 4.09
CA LEU A 37 6.02 2.91 3.94
C LEU A 37 4.95 2.16 3.13
N ILE A 38 4.08 2.88 2.40
CA ILE A 38 2.94 2.27 1.69
C ILE A 38 3.41 1.26 0.64
N LYS A 39 4.36 1.64 -0.23
CA LYS A 39 4.85 0.78 -1.32
C LYS A 39 5.54 -0.47 -0.78
N GLU A 40 6.44 -0.31 0.19
CA GLU A 40 7.17 -1.41 0.81
C GLU A 40 6.23 -2.44 1.42
N LYS A 41 5.29 -2.00 2.28
CA LYS A 41 4.35 -2.91 2.94
C LYS A 41 3.35 -3.56 1.98
N PHE A 42 3.01 -2.88 0.89
CA PHE A 42 2.24 -3.49 -0.17
C PHE A 42 3.02 -4.61 -0.88
N LEU A 43 4.30 -4.42 -1.17
CA LEU A 43 5.15 -5.46 -1.76
C LEU A 43 5.34 -6.65 -0.82
N GLU A 44 5.54 -6.42 0.47
CA GLU A 44 5.57 -7.50 1.49
C GLU A 44 4.26 -8.30 1.51
N TYR A 45 3.11 -7.62 1.41
CA TYR A 45 1.81 -8.28 1.32
C TYR A 45 1.69 -9.15 0.06
N LEU A 46 2.17 -8.68 -1.09
CA LEU A 46 2.18 -9.46 -2.33
C LEU A 46 3.10 -10.68 -2.25
N LEU A 47 4.27 -10.54 -1.61
CA LEU A 47 5.19 -11.67 -1.39
C LEU A 47 4.57 -12.71 -0.45
N ALA A 48 3.90 -12.27 0.61
CA ALA A 48 3.22 -13.17 1.55
C ALA A 48 2.04 -13.91 0.91
N LYS A 49 1.36 -13.32 -0.09
CA LYS A 49 0.25 -13.93 -0.82
C LYS A 49 0.68 -15.00 -1.83
N GLN A 50 1.93 -14.95 -2.29
CA GLN A 50 2.49 -15.91 -3.26
C GLN A 50 3.04 -17.18 -2.60
N LYS A 51 3.02 -17.23 -1.26
CA LYS A 51 3.49 -18.36 -0.44
C LYS A 51 2.31 -19.16 0.09
#